data_AF-A0A074XYY4-F1
#
_entry.id   AF-A0A074XYY4-F1
#
_cell.length_a   1.000
_cell.length_b   1.000
_cell.length_c   1.000
_cell.angle_alpha   90.00
_cell.angle_beta   90.00
_cell.angle_gamma   90.00
#
_symmetry.space_group_name_H-M   'P 1'
#
loop_
_entity.id
_entity.type
_entity.pdbx_description
1 polymer ?
#
loop_
_entity_poly.entity_id
_entity_poly.type
_entity_poly.pdbx_seq_one_letter_code
_entity_poly.pdbx_strand_id
1 'polypeptide(L)'
;MRYSALIAGLATLVIANPTPQDFDFPEDVDTAPAISVPIGSGTQIIPLDITAAVKEVVADVLTDPSSDIPAEAPNSISKRSPKRARALQARGTCNAQPLGSGPAVYPDTADAFVNSYALAEVAESASTPYGYYEAFDNLQGSVSAAGYRGYKTYTSYDVNKAAADCKAIKGCKAFNIFFERDPSIDPCATNKDPPSTNVIKASFWSVPICAKDATNTGQYREKFHVVIAGSNGYNLVDCAGDVDGWTKETYDGCTINA
;
A
#
# COMPACT_ATOMS: atom_id res chain seq x y z
N MET A 1 -20.03 51.91 30.00
CA MET A 1 -19.49 51.95 28.62
C MET A 1 -18.40 50.90 28.50
N ARG A 2 -18.61 49.97 27.56
CA ARG A 2 -17.61 49.18 26.81
C ARG A 2 -16.65 48.27 27.58
N TYR A 3 -17.08 47.01 27.70
CA TYR A 3 -16.24 45.82 27.79
C TYR A 3 -15.35 45.69 26.54
N SER A 4 -14.13 45.20 26.69
CA SER A 4 -13.32 44.69 25.58
C SER A 4 -12.54 43.48 26.06
N ALA A 5 -13.07 42.29 25.76
CA ALA A 5 -12.38 41.03 25.89
C ALA A 5 -11.56 40.78 24.61
N LEU A 6 -10.26 40.60 24.75
CA LEU A 6 -9.37 40.11 23.68
C LEU A 6 -9.44 38.58 23.69
N ILE A 7 -10.14 38.00 22.71
CA ILE A 7 -10.08 36.57 22.42
C ILE A 7 -8.93 36.37 21.43
N ALA A 8 -7.84 35.76 21.90
CA ALA A 8 -6.76 35.29 21.04
C ALA A 8 -7.26 34.08 20.23
N GLY A 9 -7.32 34.23 18.91
CA GLY A 9 -7.65 33.14 17.99
C GLY A 9 -6.49 32.14 17.90
N LEU A 10 -6.73 30.92 18.40
CA LEU A 10 -5.89 29.76 18.09
C LEU A 10 -6.20 29.33 16.65
N ALA A 11 -5.30 29.67 15.73
CA ALA A 11 -5.30 29.07 14.40
C ALA A 11 -4.83 27.62 14.53
N THR A 12 -5.75 26.67 14.38
CA THR A 12 -5.42 25.26 14.28
C THR A 12 -4.75 25.00 12.93
N LEU A 13 -3.44 24.72 12.96
CA LEU A 13 -2.72 24.15 11.82
C LEU A 13 -3.27 22.74 11.58
N VAL A 14 -4.12 22.62 10.56
CA VAL A 14 -4.50 21.31 10.02
C VAL A 14 -3.23 20.71 9.39
N ILE A 15 -2.60 19.79 10.12
CA ILE A 15 -1.55 18.93 9.58
C ILE A 15 -2.24 18.08 8.51
N ALA A 16 -1.96 18.37 7.25
CA ALA A 16 -2.38 17.55 6.14
C ALA A 16 -1.55 16.25 6.17
N ASN A 17 -2.00 15.26 6.96
CA ASN A 17 -1.54 13.89 6.78
C ASN A 17 -1.82 13.49 5.33
N PRO A 18 -0.93 12.73 4.67
CA PRO A 18 -1.24 12.16 3.37
C PRO A 18 -2.53 11.36 3.53
N THR A 19 -3.55 11.73 2.77
CA THR A 19 -4.81 10.98 2.75
C THR A 19 -4.50 9.53 2.39
N PRO A 20 -5.09 8.55 3.09
CA PRO A 20 -5.07 7.15 2.67
C PRO A 20 -5.32 7.02 1.16
N GLN A 21 -4.54 6.16 0.51
CA GLN A 21 -4.80 5.79 -0.88
C GLN A 21 -6.00 4.83 -0.87
N ASP A 22 -7.21 5.39 -0.97
CA ASP A 22 -8.44 4.62 -1.06
C ASP A 22 -8.70 4.30 -2.53
N PHE A 23 -8.39 3.07 -2.94
CA PHE A 23 -8.63 2.58 -4.30
C PHE A 23 -9.89 1.72 -4.31
N ASP A 24 -10.98 2.30 -4.80
CA ASP A 24 -12.21 1.57 -5.11
C ASP A 24 -12.10 1.06 -6.56
N PHE A 25 -11.72 -0.20 -6.74
CA PHE A 25 -11.65 -0.83 -8.05
C PHE A 25 -13.04 -1.37 -8.42
N PRO A 26 -13.69 -0.90 -9.50
CA PRO A 26 -14.90 -1.52 -10.01
C PRO A 26 -14.59 -2.95 -10.50
N GLU A 27 -15.43 -3.91 -10.10
CA GLU A 27 -15.25 -5.35 -10.26
C GLU A 27 -15.83 -5.89 -11.59
N ASP A 28 -16.19 -5.01 -12.54
CA ASP A 28 -16.76 -5.45 -13.82
C ASP A 28 -15.66 -5.86 -14.81
N VAL A 29 -14.96 -6.95 -14.49
CA VAL A 29 -14.30 -7.77 -15.51
C VAL A 29 -15.22 -8.95 -15.75
N ASP A 30 -15.89 -8.94 -16.91
CA ASP A 30 -16.85 -9.95 -17.29
C ASP A 30 -16.26 -11.36 -17.10
N THR A 31 -16.98 -12.24 -16.42
CA THR A 31 -16.47 -13.59 -16.16
C THR A 31 -16.41 -14.35 -17.47
N ALA A 32 -15.19 -14.69 -17.91
CA ALA A 32 -15.01 -15.47 -19.12
C ALA A 32 -15.84 -16.76 -19.04
N PRO A 33 -16.63 -17.10 -20.08
CA PRO A 33 -17.49 -18.27 -20.05
C PRO A 33 -16.66 -19.53 -19.84
N ALA A 34 -17.13 -20.41 -18.95
CA ALA A 34 -16.45 -21.66 -18.66
C ALA A 34 -16.35 -22.53 -19.92
N ILE A 35 -15.12 -22.78 -20.37
CA ILE A 35 -14.84 -23.68 -21.48
C ILE A 35 -14.80 -25.10 -20.91
N SER A 36 -15.82 -25.92 -21.18
CA SER A 36 -15.79 -27.34 -20.82
C SER A 36 -15.00 -28.12 -21.88
N VAL A 37 -13.87 -28.72 -21.47
CA VAL A 37 -13.08 -29.59 -22.35
C VAL A 37 -13.59 -31.03 -22.19
N PRO A 38 -13.97 -31.74 -23.27
CA PRO A 38 -14.38 -33.14 -23.18
C PRO A 38 -13.24 -34.03 -22.68
N ILE A 39 -13.53 -34.94 -21.75
CA ILE A 39 -12.57 -35.90 -21.21
C ILE A 39 -12.10 -36.83 -22.35
N GLY A 40 -10.80 -36.80 -22.66
CA GLY A 40 -10.15 -37.65 -23.66
C GLY A 40 -9.55 -36.94 -24.88
N SER A 41 -9.64 -35.62 -24.98
CA SER A 41 -9.01 -34.88 -26.09
C SER A 41 -7.52 -34.64 -25.82
N GLY A 42 -6.66 -35.14 -26.72
CA GLY A 42 -5.21 -34.93 -26.66
C GLY A 42 -4.82 -33.45 -26.72
N THR A 43 -3.57 -33.17 -26.30
CA THR A 43 -3.00 -31.83 -26.21
C THR A 43 -3.12 -31.10 -27.54
N GLN A 44 -3.89 -30.00 -27.56
CA GLN A 44 -3.95 -29.10 -28.69
C GLN A 44 -3.10 -27.87 -28.38
N ILE A 45 -2.02 -27.69 -29.14
CA ILE A 45 -1.22 -26.46 -29.08
C ILE A 45 -1.96 -25.43 -29.92
N ILE A 46 -2.63 -24.49 -29.26
CA ILE A 46 -3.19 -23.31 -29.92
C ILE A 46 -2.05 -22.28 -30.01
N PRO A 47 -1.57 -21.93 -31.22
CA PRO A 47 -0.55 -20.89 -31.36
C PRO A 47 -1.14 -19.54 -30.94
N LEU A 48 -0.55 -18.93 -29.92
CA LEU A 48 -0.89 -17.58 -29.48
C LEU A 48 -0.29 -16.56 -30.46
N ASP A 49 -1.10 -16.08 -31.39
CA ASP A 49 -0.72 -14.96 -32.27
C ASP A 49 -0.89 -13.64 -31.51
N ILE A 50 0.16 -13.29 -30.79
CA ILE A 50 0.26 -12.03 -30.02
C ILE A 50 0.10 -10.82 -30.94
N THR A 51 0.43 -10.94 -32.23
CA THR A 51 0.35 -9.85 -33.19
C THR A 51 -1.10 -9.57 -33.60
N ALA A 52 -1.90 -10.61 -33.80
CA ALA A 52 -3.33 -10.50 -34.07
C ALA A 52 -4.08 -9.93 -32.86
N ALA A 53 -3.78 -10.43 -31.65
CA ALA A 53 -4.43 -9.99 -30.41
C ALA A 53 -4.17 -8.50 -30.10
N VAL A 54 -2.94 -8.02 -30.35
CA VAL A 54 -2.59 -6.61 -30.12
C VAL A 54 -3.17 -5.70 -31.22
N LYS A 55 -3.33 -6.19 -32.46
CA LYS A 55 -3.85 -5.38 -33.57
C LYS A 55 -5.31 -4.99 -33.39
N GLU A 56 -6.12 -5.86 -32.79
CA GLU A 56 -7.53 -5.58 -32.47
C GLU A 56 -7.65 -4.52 -31.37
N VAL A 57 -6.84 -4.64 -30.30
CA VAL A 57 -6.82 -3.69 -29.18
C VAL A 57 -6.26 -2.32 -29.59
N VAL A 58 -5.23 -2.29 -30.44
CA VAL A 58 -4.63 -1.02 -30.92
C VAL A 58 -5.60 -0.24 -31.81
N ALA A 59 -6.45 -0.91 -32.60
CA ALA A 59 -7.45 -0.23 -33.40
C ALA A 59 -8.50 0.46 -32.50
N ASP A 60 -9.01 -0.25 -31.49
CA ASP A 60 -10.01 0.27 -30.55
C ASP A 60 -9.49 1.48 -29.76
N VAL A 61 -8.26 1.39 -29.24
CA VAL A 61 -7.60 2.48 -28.48
C VAL A 61 -7.34 3.71 -29.36
N LEU A 62 -7.10 3.52 -30.66
CA LEU A 62 -6.88 4.65 -31.58
C LEU A 62 -8.19 5.26 -32.09
N THR A 63 -9.29 4.50 -32.11
CA THR A 63 -10.61 5.00 -32.56
C THR A 63 -11.38 5.76 -31.49
N ASP A 64 -11.08 5.56 -30.20
CA ASP A 64 -11.65 6.38 -29.13
C ASP A 64 -10.56 7.03 -28.25
N PRO A 65 -10.04 8.21 -28.66
CA PRO A 65 -9.17 9.01 -27.81
C PRO A 65 -9.96 9.83 -26.76
N SER A 66 -11.28 9.65 -26.64
CA SER A 66 -12.11 10.41 -25.71
C SER A 66 -12.05 9.82 -24.30
N SER A 67 -12.12 10.69 -23.29
CA SER A 67 -12.47 10.26 -21.94
C SER A 67 -13.86 9.63 -21.95
N ASP A 68 -13.99 8.40 -21.44
CA ASP A 68 -15.22 7.62 -21.23
C ASP A 68 -16.23 8.36 -20.33
N ILE A 69 -16.80 9.47 -20.82
CA ILE A 69 -17.91 10.15 -20.18
C ILE A 69 -19.12 9.93 -21.09
N PRO A 70 -20.09 9.09 -20.68
CA PRO A 70 -21.31 8.88 -21.43
C PRO A 70 -21.97 10.23 -21.74
N ALA A 71 -22.47 10.42 -22.97
CA ALA A 71 -23.10 11.66 -23.42
C ALA A 71 -24.34 12.06 -22.58
N GLU A 72 -24.90 11.12 -21.80
CA GLU A 72 -26.03 11.31 -20.89
C GLU A 72 -25.62 11.46 -19.42
N ALA A 73 -24.33 11.58 -19.13
CA ALA A 73 -23.83 11.84 -17.79
C ALA A 73 -24.43 13.17 -17.25
N PRO A 74 -24.99 13.18 -16.02
CA PRO A 74 -25.57 14.39 -15.45
C PRO A 74 -24.56 15.54 -15.43
N ASN A 75 -25.02 16.77 -15.60
CA ASN A 75 -24.19 18.00 -15.64
C ASN A 75 -23.23 18.20 -14.45
N SER A 76 -23.34 17.39 -13.40
CA SER A 76 -22.39 17.29 -12.28
C SER A 76 -21.07 16.62 -12.65
N ILE A 77 -21.00 15.87 -13.76
CA ILE A 77 -19.79 15.20 -14.27
C ILE A 77 -19.06 16.09 -15.28
N SER A 78 -19.79 16.75 -16.20
CA SER A 78 -19.23 17.66 -17.23
C SER A 78 -18.53 18.90 -16.65
N LYS A 79 -18.85 19.32 -15.41
CA LYS A 79 -18.19 20.45 -14.73
C LYS A 79 -17.09 20.05 -13.75
N ARG A 80 -16.64 18.79 -13.72
CA ARG A 80 -15.32 18.46 -13.15
C ARG A 80 -14.24 18.91 -14.13
N SER A 81 -14.11 20.23 -14.26
CA SER A 81 -12.82 20.83 -14.59
C SER A 81 -11.74 20.13 -13.73
N PRO A 82 -10.52 19.90 -14.25
CA PRO A 82 -9.44 19.20 -13.55
C PRO A 82 -8.89 20.00 -12.35
N LYS A 83 -9.71 20.84 -11.71
CA LYS A 83 -9.43 21.53 -10.45
C LYS A 83 -9.38 20.61 -9.22
N ARG A 84 -9.60 19.30 -9.40
CA ARG A 84 -9.23 18.26 -8.43
C ARG A 84 -8.27 17.22 -9.02
N ALA A 85 -7.52 17.56 -10.07
CA ALA A 85 -6.21 16.94 -10.20
C ALA A 85 -5.46 17.36 -8.93
N ARG A 86 -5.21 16.42 -8.00
CA ARG A 86 -4.14 16.62 -7.04
C ARG A 86 -2.94 16.99 -7.89
N ALA A 87 -2.44 18.22 -7.73
CA ALA A 87 -1.23 18.62 -8.42
C ALA A 87 -0.18 17.58 -8.02
N LEU A 88 0.20 16.73 -8.97
CA LEU A 88 1.30 15.81 -8.77
C LEU A 88 2.49 16.69 -8.47
N GLN A 89 2.96 16.64 -7.22
CA GLN A 89 4.11 17.43 -6.82
C GLN A 89 5.33 16.81 -7.50
N ALA A 90 6.05 17.63 -8.25
CA ALA A 90 7.34 17.21 -8.78
C ALA A 90 8.27 16.86 -7.60
N ARG A 91 9.10 15.83 -7.78
CA ARG A 91 10.22 15.58 -6.87
C ARG A 91 11.33 16.61 -7.12
N GLY A 92 12.20 16.83 -6.14
CA GLY A 92 13.28 17.80 -6.25
C GLY A 92 12.89 19.24 -5.89
N THR A 93 11.74 19.44 -5.24
CA THR A 93 11.15 20.78 -5.04
C THR A 93 11.58 21.50 -3.76
N CYS A 94 12.35 20.84 -2.89
CA CYS A 94 12.71 21.37 -1.56
C CYS A 94 11.49 21.68 -0.67
N ASN A 95 10.32 21.11 -0.96
CA ASN A 95 9.10 21.36 -0.20
C ASN A 95 9.04 20.49 1.06
N ALA A 96 8.48 21.04 2.14
CA ALA A 96 8.21 20.29 3.37
C ALA A 96 7.38 19.03 3.06
N GLN A 97 7.80 17.90 3.62
CA GLN A 97 7.08 16.63 3.55
C GLN A 97 6.22 16.46 4.82
N PRO A 98 5.15 15.66 4.76
CA PRO A 98 4.41 15.27 5.95
C PRO A 98 5.34 14.60 6.97
N LEU A 99 5.22 15.01 8.23
CA LEU A 99 6.00 14.42 9.31
C LEU A 99 5.37 13.10 9.75
N GLY A 100 6.21 12.11 10.00
CA GLY A 100 5.82 10.86 10.62
C GLY A 100 5.72 10.94 12.14
N SER A 101 5.15 9.90 12.74
CA SER A 101 4.94 9.79 14.19
C SER A 101 5.80 8.71 14.85
N GLY A 102 6.69 8.06 14.09
CA GLY A 102 7.62 7.07 14.63
C GLY A 102 8.69 7.72 15.53
N PRO A 103 9.33 6.94 16.41
CA PRO A 103 10.37 7.46 17.27
C PRO A 103 11.56 7.94 16.44
N ALA A 104 12.17 9.05 16.86
CA ALA A 104 13.37 9.57 16.23
C ALA A 104 14.55 8.62 16.47
N VAL A 105 15.36 8.39 15.44
CA VAL A 105 16.58 7.58 15.55
C VAL A 105 17.81 8.50 15.56
N TYR A 106 18.77 8.21 16.43
CA TYR A 106 20.04 8.92 16.52
C TYR A 106 21.22 7.95 16.44
N PRO A 107 22.26 8.24 15.63
CA PRO A 107 22.38 9.38 14.72
C PRO A 107 21.40 9.29 13.54
N ASP A 108 21.00 10.43 12.96
CA ASP A 108 20.07 10.47 11.81
C ASP A 108 20.79 10.02 10.51
N THR A 109 20.96 8.72 10.37
CA THR A 109 21.57 8.07 9.21
C THR A 109 20.76 6.85 8.82
N ALA A 110 20.85 6.43 7.56
CA ALA A 110 20.19 5.22 7.11
C ALA A 110 20.67 3.97 7.87
N ASP A 111 21.98 3.85 8.10
CA ASP A 111 22.56 2.71 8.81
C ASP A 111 22.11 2.63 10.27
N ALA A 112 22.04 3.75 10.98
CA ALA A 112 21.50 3.77 12.34
C ALA A 112 20.00 3.47 12.38
N PHE A 113 19.25 3.86 11.35
CA PHE A 113 17.83 3.59 11.24
C PHE A 113 17.55 2.10 11.06
N VAL A 114 18.21 1.44 10.10
CA VAL A 114 18.00 0.00 9.86
C VAL A 114 18.48 -0.86 11.03
N ASN A 115 19.48 -0.43 11.77
CA ASN A 115 20.01 -1.13 12.95
C ASN A 115 19.46 -0.61 14.29
N SER A 116 18.34 0.14 14.28
CA SER A 116 17.81 0.75 15.48
C SER A 116 17.18 -0.29 16.42
N TYR A 117 17.79 -0.49 17.59
CA TYR A 117 17.24 -1.35 18.64
C TYR A 117 15.83 -0.91 19.06
N ALA A 118 15.56 0.39 19.14
CA ALA A 118 14.25 0.89 19.55
C ALA A 118 13.15 0.57 18.52
N LEU A 119 13.48 0.55 17.22
CA LEU A 119 12.51 0.15 16.19
C LEU A 119 12.30 -1.37 16.18
N ALA A 120 13.39 -2.13 16.35
CA ALA A 120 13.36 -3.58 16.48
C ALA A 120 12.50 -4.02 17.67
N GLU A 121 12.72 -3.43 18.85
CA GLU A 121 11.97 -3.75 20.07
C GLU A 121 10.45 -3.51 19.90
N VAL A 122 10.05 -2.43 19.22
CA VAL A 122 8.62 -2.18 18.94
C VAL A 122 8.04 -3.23 18.00
N ALA A 123 8.80 -3.65 16.98
CA ALA A 123 8.38 -4.68 16.04
C ALA A 123 8.29 -6.06 16.71
N GLU A 124 9.31 -6.49 17.44
CA GLU A 124 9.39 -7.78 18.12
C GLU A 124 8.39 -7.90 19.28
N SER A 125 8.00 -6.79 19.91
CA SER A 125 6.99 -6.78 20.99
C SER A 125 5.55 -6.67 20.49
N ALA A 126 5.34 -6.48 19.18
CA ALA A 126 4.00 -6.34 18.62
C ALA A 126 3.24 -7.67 18.68
N SER A 127 2.11 -7.68 19.40
CA SER A 127 1.29 -8.90 19.52
C SER A 127 0.51 -9.17 18.24
N THR A 128 0.52 -10.42 17.76
CA THR A 128 -0.27 -10.84 16.60
C THR A 128 -1.76 -10.50 16.78
N PRO A 129 -2.40 -9.79 15.82
CA PRO A 129 -3.82 -9.46 15.92
C PRO A 129 -4.75 -10.67 15.84
N TYR A 130 -5.92 -10.57 16.47
CA TYR A 130 -6.91 -11.64 16.43
C TYR A 130 -7.40 -11.96 15.00
N GLY A 131 -7.35 -13.24 14.65
CA GLY A 131 -7.70 -13.74 13.32
C GLY A 131 -6.59 -13.60 12.28
N TYR A 132 -5.36 -13.29 12.72
CA TYR A 132 -4.16 -13.29 11.89
C TYR A 132 -3.12 -14.24 12.49
N TYR A 133 -2.16 -14.65 11.67
CA TYR A 133 -0.88 -15.21 12.09
C TYR A 133 0.25 -14.33 11.61
N GLU A 134 1.37 -14.33 12.34
CA GLU A 134 2.58 -13.62 11.95
C GLU A 134 3.35 -14.44 10.92
N ALA A 135 3.67 -13.82 9.79
CA ALA A 135 4.41 -14.42 8.69
C ALA A 135 5.92 -14.14 8.80
N PHE A 136 6.28 -12.99 9.35
CA PHE A 136 7.64 -12.55 9.66
C PHE A 136 7.58 -11.32 10.55
N ASP A 137 8.65 -11.07 11.29
CA ASP A 137 8.84 -9.90 12.13
C ASP A 137 10.22 -9.26 11.91
N ASN A 138 10.31 -7.99 12.28
CA ASN A 138 11.54 -7.19 12.36
C ASN A 138 12.49 -7.26 11.13
N LEU A 139 11.93 -7.32 9.92
CA LEU A 139 12.76 -7.28 8.70
C LEU A 139 13.16 -5.84 8.33
N GLN A 140 14.25 -5.72 7.55
CA GLN A 140 14.77 -4.46 7.00
C GLN A 140 14.26 -4.20 5.56
N GLY A 141 12.99 -4.51 5.31
CA GLY A 141 12.36 -4.35 4.01
C GLY A 141 10.84 -4.45 4.12
N SER A 142 10.13 -3.70 3.26
CA SER A 142 8.67 -3.82 3.12
C SER A 142 8.32 -4.81 2.02
N VAL A 143 7.09 -5.32 2.07
CA VAL A 143 6.60 -6.26 1.06
C VAL A 143 6.54 -5.60 -0.32
N SER A 144 6.98 -6.35 -1.32
CA SER A 144 6.78 -6.08 -2.74
C SER A 144 6.30 -7.37 -3.40
N ALA A 145 4.99 -7.44 -3.67
CA ALA A 145 4.33 -8.63 -4.20
C ALA A 145 3.19 -8.25 -5.17
N ALA A 146 2.50 -9.26 -5.71
CA ALA A 146 1.24 -9.05 -6.41
C ALA A 146 0.11 -8.70 -5.43
N GLY A 147 -1.01 -8.17 -5.92
CA GLY A 147 -2.21 -7.98 -5.10
C GLY A 147 -2.14 -6.80 -4.14
N TYR A 148 -1.29 -5.80 -4.41
CA TYR A 148 -1.24 -4.57 -3.61
C TYR A 148 -2.61 -3.87 -3.54
N ARG A 149 -2.96 -3.36 -2.36
CA ARG A 149 -4.24 -2.68 -2.06
C ARG A 149 -4.07 -1.28 -1.47
N GLY A 150 -2.86 -0.73 -1.53
CA GLY A 150 -2.56 0.59 -0.99
C GLY A 150 -1.86 0.53 0.37
N TYR A 151 -1.67 1.71 0.96
CA TYR A 151 -1.06 1.88 2.27
C TYR A 151 -1.79 2.94 3.10
N LYS A 152 -1.59 2.87 4.42
CA LYS A 152 -1.97 3.91 5.37
C LYS A 152 -0.78 4.28 6.25
N THR A 153 -0.75 5.52 6.72
CA THR A 153 0.21 6.01 7.72
C THR A 153 -0.43 6.06 9.11
N TYR A 154 0.35 5.77 10.15
CA TYR A 154 -0.14 5.63 11.51
C TYR A 154 0.59 6.55 12.49
N THR A 155 -0.09 6.88 13.59
CA THR A 155 0.49 7.64 14.70
C THR A 155 1.27 6.76 15.70
N SER A 156 1.08 5.45 15.63
CA SER A 156 1.71 4.43 16.48
C SER A 156 1.82 3.11 15.71
N TYR A 157 2.72 2.22 16.15
CA TYR A 157 2.89 0.89 15.55
C TYR A 157 1.75 -0.03 16.01
N ASP A 158 0.57 0.17 15.44
CA ASP A 158 -0.68 -0.47 15.87
C ASP A 158 -1.11 -1.57 14.89
N VAL A 159 -0.64 -2.78 15.16
CA VAL A 159 -0.98 -4.00 14.40
C VAL A 159 -2.47 -4.32 14.44
N ASN A 160 -3.18 -4.03 15.53
CA ASN A 160 -4.62 -4.29 15.64
C ASN A 160 -5.42 -3.33 14.74
N LYS A 161 -5.02 -2.06 14.70
CA LYS A 161 -5.63 -1.08 13.80
C LYS A 161 -5.32 -1.39 12.34
N ALA A 162 -4.10 -1.81 12.01
CA ALA A 162 -3.75 -2.26 10.66
C ALA A 162 -4.58 -3.50 10.25
N ALA A 163 -4.78 -4.46 11.16
CA ALA A 163 -5.65 -5.61 10.94
C ALA A 163 -7.12 -5.21 10.70
N ALA A 164 -7.64 -4.24 11.46
CA ALA A 164 -8.99 -3.70 11.27
C ALA A 164 -9.13 -2.96 9.93
N ASP A 165 -8.12 -2.17 9.55
CA ASP A 165 -8.05 -1.50 8.26
C ASP A 165 -8.02 -2.49 7.10
N CYS A 166 -7.24 -3.57 7.21
CA CYS A 166 -7.25 -4.65 6.22
C CYS A 166 -8.64 -5.29 6.11
N LYS A 167 -9.30 -5.63 7.22
CA LYS A 167 -10.67 -6.19 7.19
C LYS A 167 -11.69 -5.26 6.53
N ALA A 168 -11.48 -3.94 6.59
CA ALA A 168 -12.33 -2.96 5.93
C ALA A 168 -12.05 -2.82 4.43
N ILE A 169 -10.87 -3.24 3.94
CA ILE A 169 -10.51 -3.24 2.53
C ILE A 169 -11.00 -4.55 1.91
N LYS A 170 -11.91 -4.44 0.93
CA LYS A 170 -12.45 -5.62 0.24
C LYS A 170 -11.31 -6.43 -0.40
N GLY A 171 -11.28 -7.72 -0.11
CA GLY A 171 -10.29 -8.65 -0.63
C GLY A 171 -8.89 -8.52 -0.03
N CYS A 172 -8.70 -7.74 1.04
CA CYS A 172 -7.44 -7.77 1.79
C CYS A 172 -7.30 -9.08 2.57
N LYS A 173 -6.16 -9.73 2.41
CA LYS A 173 -5.80 -11.01 3.03
C LYS A 173 -4.55 -10.91 3.88
N ALA A 174 -3.76 -9.85 3.72
CA ALA A 174 -2.55 -9.64 4.51
C ALA A 174 -2.20 -8.16 4.62
N PHE A 175 -1.39 -7.83 5.62
CA PHE A 175 -0.81 -6.50 5.76
C PHE A 175 0.63 -6.58 6.25
N ASN A 176 1.44 -5.59 5.86
CA ASN A 176 2.80 -5.40 6.34
C ASN A 176 2.95 -4.01 6.94
N ILE A 177 3.22 -3.94 8.24
CA ILE A 177 3.45 -2.70 8.99
C ILE A 177 4.95 -2.54 9.25
N PHE A 178 5.47 -1.32 9.08
CA PHE A 178 6.90 -1.03 9.15
C PHE A 178 7.17 0.44 9.44
N PHE A 179 8.41 0.72 9.85
CA PHE A 179 8.95 2.08 9.92
C PHE A 179 9.69 2.41 8.63
N GLU A 180 9.44 3.60 8.08
CA GLU A 180 10.13 4.13 6.91
C GLU A 180 10.83 5.45 7.27
N ARG A 181 12.13 5.52 6.98
CA ARG A 181 12.91 6.75 7.09
C ARG A 181 12.61 7.62 5.88
N ASP A 182 11.73 8.60 6.05
CA ASP A 182 11.38 9.57 5.01
C ASP A 182 12.12 10.89 5.21
N PRO A 183 12.37 11.68 4.16
CA PRO A 183 12.97 12.99 4.32
C PRO A 183 11.91 13.99 4.80
N SER A 184 12.21 14.83 5.80
CA SER A 184 11.28 15.86 6.31
C SER A 184 11.02 16.99 5.29
N ILE A 185 11.89 17.10 4.29
CA ILE A 185 11.82 18.03 3.16
C ILE A 185 12.18 17.23 1.92
N ASP A 186 11.51 17.46 0.78
CA ASP A 186 11.84 16.78 -0.47
C ASP A 186 13.30 17.05 -0.87
N PRO A 187 14.18 16.04 -0.97
CA PRO A 187 15.57 16.25 -1.34
C PRO A 187 15.67 16.92 -2.71
N CYS A 188 16.55 17.90 -2.83
CA CYS A 188 16.68 18.74 -4.01
C CYS A 188 18.11 19.23 -4.20
N ALA A 189 18.38 19.96 -5.30
CA ALA A 189 19.74 20.37 -5.67
C ALA A 189 20.49 21.15 -4.56
N THR A 190 19.78 21.99 -3.80
CA THR A 190 20.33 22.82 -2.70
C THR A 190 20.31 22.11 -1.34
N ASN A 191 19.53 21.05 -1.18
CA ASN A 191 19.44 20.25 0.04
C ASN A 191 19.28 18.77 -0.32
N LYS A 192 20.41 18.11 -0.59
CA LYS A 192 20.44 16.75 -1.15
C LYS A 192 20.23 15.65 -0.10
N ASP A 193 20.47 15.97 1.18
CA ASP A 193 20.34 15.06 2.31
C ASP A 193 19.72 15.80 3.51
N PRO A 194 18.41 16.10 3.44
CA PRO A 194 17.69 16.78 4.52
C PRO A 194 17.54 15.90 5.76
N PRO A 195 17.18 16.48 6.93
CA PRO A 195 16.84 15.71 8.12
C PRO A 195 15.69 14.72 7.85
N SER A 196 15.72 13.56 8.50
CA SER A 196 14.67 12.55 8.35
C SER A 196 13.46 12.78 9.25
N THR A 197 12.38 12.07 8.93
CA THR A 197 11.22 11.83 9.75
C THR A 197 10.89 10.34 9.68
N ASN A 198 10.50 9.74 10.81
CA ASN A 198 10.17 8.32 10.87
C ASN A 198 8.65 8.13 10.69
N VAL A 199 8.26 7.53 9.57
CA VAL A 199 6.85 7.30 9.23
C VAL A 199 6.49 5.85 9.50
N ILE A 200 5.42 5.63 10.25
CA ILE A 200 4.85 4.30 10.45
C ILE A 200 3.85 4.06 9.32
N LYS A 201 4.08 3.03 8.50
CA LYS A 201 3.23 2.69 7.36
C LYS A 201 2.73 1.25 7.49
N ALA A 202 1.49 1.00 7.08
CA ALA A 202 1.02 -0.35 6.80
C ALA A 202 0.59 -0.44 5.33
N SER A 203 1.14 -1.41 4.61
CA SER A 203 0.75 -1.80 3.25
C SER A 203 -0.22 -2.98 3.30
N PHE A 204 -1.18 -3.02 2.38
CA PHE A 204 -2.24 -4.02 2.34
C PHE A 204 -2.18 -4.86 1.07
N TRP A 205 -2.52 -6.14 1.19
CA TRP A 205 -2.32 -7.13 0.13
C TRP A 205 -3.51 -8.08 0.03
N SER A 206 -3.86 -8.45 -1.20
CA SER A 206 -4.94 -9.40 -1.47
C SER A 206 -4.50 -10.86 -1.53
N VAL A 207 -3.21 -11.10 -1.33
CA VAL A 207 -2.60 -12.42 -1.26
C VAL A 207 -1.85 -12.54 0.07
N PRO A 208 -1.67 -13.76 0.60
CA PRO A 208 -0.74 -13.98 1.69
C PRO A 208 0.68 -13.51 1.33
N ILE A 209 1.40 -13.01 2.33
CA ILE A 209 2.78 -12.52 2.22
C ILE A 209 3.70 -13.40 3.07
N CYS A 210 5.00 -13.39 2.76
CA CYS A 210 6.01 -14.08 3.54
C CYS A 210 7.34 -13.32 3.53
N ALA A 211 8.30 -13.76 4.35
CA ALA A 211 9.58 -13.05 4.54
C ALA A 211 10.32 -12.75 3.22
N LYS A 212 10.28 -13.68 2.24
CA LYS A 212 10.91 -13.50 0.93
C LYS A 212 10.28 -12.38 0.08
N ASP A 213 9.07 -11.93 0.43
CA ASP A 213 8.40 -10.86 -0.30
C ASP A 213 8.83 -9.47 0.22
N ALA A 214 9.49 -9.39 1.38
CA ALA A 214 10.01 -8.17 2.00
C ALA A 214 11.28 -7.63 1.29
N THR A 215 11.18 -7.43 -0.02
CA THR A 215 12.31 -7.11 -0.92
C THR A 215 12.47 -5.61 -1.19
N ASN A 216 11.49 -4.79 -0.82
CA ASN A 216 11.63 -3.34 -0.94
C ASN A 216 12.44 -2.82 0.26
N THR A 217 13.74 -2.68 0.08
CA THR A 217 14.68 -2.15 1.07
C THR A 217 14.83 -0.63 1.02
N GLY A 218 13.96 0.05 0.26
CA GLY A 218 13.99 1.49 0.07
C GLY A 218 14.80 1.93 -1.16
N GLN A 219 15.06 3.24 -1.25
CA GLN A 219 15.72 3.84 -2.40
C GLN A 219 16.41 5.16 -2.07
N TYR A 220 17.32 5.58 -2.93
CA TYR A 220 17.89 6.92 -2.87
C TYR A 220 16.97 7.98 -3.50
N ARG A 221 16.91 9.14 -2.86
CA ARG A 221 16.34 10.40 -3.39
C ARG A 221 17.41 11.47 -3.23
N GLU A 222 18.07 11.84 -4.34
CA GLU A 222 19.33 12.60 -4.29
C GLU A 222 20.38 11.86 -3.43
N LYS A 223 20.83 12.45 -2.31
CA LYS A 223 21.76 11.81 -1.37
C LYS A 223 21.05 11.22 -0.15
N PHE A 224 19.77 11.48 0.02
CA PHE A 224 18.98 10.91 1.10
C PHE A 224 18.61 9.46 0.79
N HIS A 225 18.95 8.54 1.70
CA HIS A 225 18.56 7.14 1.59
C HIS A 225 17.27 6.89 2.39
N VAL A 226 16.18 6.62 1.67
CA VAL A 226 14.95 6.09 2.26
C VAL A 226 15.19 4.62 2.55
N VAL A 227 14.98 4.21 3.79
CA VAL A 227 15.20 2.83 4.26
C VAL A 227 14.04 2.40 5.15
N ILE A 228 13.90 1.08 5.31
CA ILE A 228 12.81 0.45 6.06
C ILE A 228 13.39 -0.38 7.20
N ALA A 229 12.73 -0.38 8.35
CA ALA A 229 13.11 -1.15 9.53
C ALA A 229 11.87 -1.60 10.32
N GLY A 230 12.03 -2.57 11.23
CA GLY A 230 10.96 -3.06 12.10
C GLY A 230 9.73 -3.50 11.30
N SER A 231 9.94 -4.27 10.23
CA SER A 231 8.89 -4.68 9.30
C SER A 231 8.28 -6.01 9.71
N ASN A 232 6.99 -6.00 10.04
CA ASN A 232 6.23 -7.19 10.39
C ASN A 232 5.16 -7.48 9.34
N GLY A 233 4.97 -8.76 9.02
CA GLY A 233 3.97 -9.24 8.08
C GLY A 233 2.95 -10.13 8.77
N TYR A 234 1.66 -9.88 8.50
CA TYR A 234 0.56 -10.64 9.07
C TYR A 234 -0.41 -11.08 7.98
N ASN A 235 -0.77 -12.36 8.03
CA ASN A 235 -1.72 -12.97 7.11
C ASN A 235 -3.00 -13.30 7.85
N LEU A 236 -4.14 -13.02 7.22
CA LEU A 236 -5.44 -13.41 7.72
C LEU A 236 -5.48 -14.93 7.83
N VAL A 237 -5.94 -15.44 8.98
CA VAL A 237 -6.29 -16.85 9.10
C VAL A 237 -7.55 -17.06 8.27
N ASP A 238 -7.38 -17.50 7.02
CA ASP A 238 -8.51 -17.87 6.18
C ASP A 238 -9.07 -19.20 6.68
N CYS A 239 -10.05 -19.12 7.57
CA CYS A 239 -10.96 -20.22 7.81
C CYS A 239 -11.90 -20.32 6.61
N ALA A 240 -11.38 -20.71 5.44
CA ALA A 240 -12.22 -21.41 4.48
C ALA A 240 -12.94 -22.51 5.27
N GLY A 241 -14.27 -22.53 5.19
CA GLY A 241 -15.05 -23.58 5.84
C GLY A 241 -14.57 -24.94 5.35
N ASP A 242 -14.67 -25.95 6.21
CA ASP A 242 -14.31 -27.32 5.84
C ASP A 242 -15.01 -27.67 4.53
N VAL A 243 -14.23 -28.03 3.51
CA VAL A 243 -14.78 -28.62 2.29
C VAL A 243 -15.00 -30.09 2.59
N ASP A 244 -16.24 -30.55 2.50
CA ASP A 244 -16.57 -31.95 2.76
C ASP A 244 -15.69 -32.88 1.91
N GLY A 245 -15.01 -33.82 2.57
CA GLY A 245 -14.05 -34.74 1.94
C GLY A 245 -12.59 -34.27 1.87
N TRP A 246 -12.24 -33.07 2.35
CA TRP A 246 -10.85 -32.58 2.35
C TRP A 246 -10.33 -32.30 3.76
N THR A 247 -9.07 -32.65 4.02
CA THR A 247 -8.40 -32.35 5.30
C THR A 247 -7.66 -31.04 5.15
N LYS A 248 -8.00 -30.04 5.97
CA LYS A 248 -7.29 -28.76 6.01
C LYS A 248 -5.88 -28.98 6.57
N GLU A 249 -4.86 -28.87 5.72
CA GLU A 249 -3.47 -28.79 6.18
C GLU A 249 -3.06 -27.33 6.33
N THR A 250 -2.53 -27.00 7.51
CA THR A 250 -1.93 -25.68 7.77
C THR A 250 -0.43 -25.86 7.66
N TYR A 251 0.18 -25.35 6.59
CA TYR A 251 1.62 -25.43 6.39
C TYR A 251 2.24 -24.05 6.63
N ASP A 252 3.09 -23.92 7.65
CA ASP A 252 3.72 -22.66 8.05
C ASP A 252 2.74 -21.47 8.12
N GLY A 253 1.55 -21.72 8.70
CA GLY A 253 0.49 -20.74 8.86
C GLY A 253 -0.38 -20.48 7.63
N CYS A 254 0.01 -20.94 6.43
CA CYS A 254 -0.83 -20.82 5.23
C CYS A 254 -1.85 -21.95 5.17
N THR A 255 -3.10 -21.61 4.82
CA THR A 255 -4.10 -22.62 4.45
C THR A 255 -3.87 -23.00 3.00
N ILE A 256 -3.48 -24.25 2.74
CA ILE A 256 -3.53 -24.82 1.39
C ILE A 256 -4.78 -25.68 1.37
N ASN A 257 -5.79 -25.29 0.59
CA ASN A 257 -6.80 -26.25 0.17
C ASN A 257 -6.10 -27.16 -0.83
N ALA A 258 -5.52 -28.26 -0.33
CA ALA A 258 -5.25 -29.41 -1.16
C ALA A 258 -6.60 -30.05 -1.48
#